data_AF-A0A317JL54-F1
#
_entry.id   AF-A0A317JL54-F1
#
_cell.length_a   1.000
_cell.length_b   1.000
_cell.length_c   1.000
_cell.angle_alpha   90.00
_cell.angle_beta   90.00
_cell.angle_gamma   90.00
#
_symmetry.space_group_name_H-M   'P 1'
#
loop_
_entity.id
_entity.type
_entity.pdbx_description
1 polymer ?
#
loop_
_entity_poly.entity_id
_entity_poly.type
_entity_poly.pdbx_seq_one_letter_code
_entity_poly.pdbx_strand_id
1 'polypeptide(L)' 'MSDLGKFLQAEREKKGISIQEVALNLKIGARVISAIETGDKSQLPPKTFLRGFVK' A
#
# COMPACT_ATOMS: atom_id res chain seq x y z
N MET A 1 2.48 13.27 -3.82
CA MET A 1 2.20 11.86 -3.44
C MET A 1 2.95 11.42 -2.18
N SER A 2 3.93 12.20 -1.67
CA SER A 2 4.67 11.84 -0.46
C SER A 2 3.85 11.85 0.82
N ASP A 3 2.88 12.75 0.95
CA ASP A 3 2.25 13.01 2.25
C ASP A 3 1.24 11.91 2.61
N LEU A 4 0.55 11.35 1.61
CA LEU A 4 -0.33 10.21 1.81
C LEU A 4 0.45 8.94 2.19
N GLY A 5 1.56 8.66 1.51
CA GLY A 5 2.39 7.49 1.81
C GLY A 5 2.94 7.52 3.24
N LYS A 6 3.50 8.67 3.63
CA LYS A 6 3.99 8.91 5.00
C LYS A 6 2.87 8.83 6.04
N PHE A 7 1.69 9.37 5.74
CA PHE A 7 0.53 9.26 6.62
C PHE A 7 0.12 7.80 6.84
N LEU A 8 0.02 7.01 5.76
CA LEU A 8 -0.32 5.59 5.84
C LEU A 8 0.72 4.79 6.62
N GLN A 9 2.01 5.05 6.39
CA GLN A 9 3.10 4.46 7.17
C GLN A 9 2.97 4.77 8.66
N ALA A 10 2.76 6.04 9.02
CA ALA A 10 2.63 6.46 10.40
C ALA A 10 1.42 5.82 11.09
N GLU A 11 0.28 5.71 10.40
CA GLU A 11 -0.91 5.03 10.95
C GLU A 11 -0.71 3.52 11.10
N ARG A 12 0.02 2.88 10.17
CA ARG A 12 0.40 1.48 10.30
C ARG A 12 1.27 1.25 11.53
N GLU A 13 2.28 2.08 11.72
CA GLU A 13 3.22 2.00 12.85
C GLU A 13 2.53 2.28 14.18
N LYS A 14 1.64 3.28 14.25
CA LYS A 14 0.81 3.54 15.44
C LYS A 14 -0.06 2.34 15.84
N LYS A 15 -0.53 1.57 14.87
CA LYS A 15 -1.32 0.35 15.10
C LYS A 15 -0.45 -0.86 15.44
N GLY A 16 0.88 -0.75 15.36
CA GLY A 16 1.82 -1.83 15.68
C GLY A 16 1.78 -3.01 14.70
N ILE A 17 1.21 -2.82 13.50
CA ILE A 17 1.04 -3.89 12.51
C ILE A 17 2.14 -3.86 11.45
N SER A 18 2.51 -5.03 10.94
CA SER A 18 3.54 -5.17 9.92
C SER A 18 3.02 -4.87 8.52
N ILE A 19 3.92 -4.59 7.57
CA ILE A 19 3.56 -4.46 6.14
C ILE A 19 2.94 -5.77 5.63
N GLN A 20 3.44 -6.93 6.09
CA GLN A 20 2.93 -8.25 5.71
C GLN A 20 1.49 -8.47 6.17
N GLU A 21 1.17 -8.01 7.37
CA GLU A 21 -0.18 -8.07 7.93
C GLU A 21 -1.15 -7.15 7.17
N VAL A 22 -0.72 -5.92 6.87
CA VAL A 22 -1.50 -5.00 6.02
C VAL A 22 -1.74 -5.61 4.63
N ALA A 23 -0.70 -6.19 4.04
CA ALA A 23 -0.76 -6.84 2.74
C ALA A 23 -1.77 -8.00 2.72
N LEU A 24 -1.73 -8.85 3.75
CA LEU A 24 -2.65 -9.98 3.90
C LEU A 24 -4.11 -9.50 4.04
N ASN A 25 -4.35 -8.53 4.93
CA ASN A 25 -5.69 -8.01 5.21
C ASN A 25 -6.32 -7.32 4.00
N LEU A 26 -5.52 -6.57 3.23
CA LEU A 26 -5.99 -5.86 2.04
C LEU A 26 -5.96 -6.72 0.77
N LYS A 27 -5.37 -7.93 0.83
CA LYS A 27 -5.09 -8.78 -0.34
C LYS A 27 -4.29 -8.03 -1.43
N ILE A 28 -3.38 -7.16 -0.99
CA ILE A 28 -2.46 -6.40 -1.84
C ILE A 28 -1.05 -6.87 -1.51
N GLY A 29 -0.21 -7.12 -2.52
CA GLY A 29 1.16 -7.59 -2.29
C GLY A 29 1.98 -6.62 -1.43
N ALA A 30 2.81 -7.15 -0.52
CA ALA A 30 3.63 -6.35 0.40
C ALA A 30 4.54 -5.34 -0.31
N ARG A 31 5.04 -5.67 -1.51
CA ARG A 31 5.80 -4.72 -2.35
C ARG A 31 4.97 -3.50 -2.74
N VAL A 32 3.70 -3.68 -3.05
CA VAL A 32 2.79 -2.59 -3.43
C VAL A 32 2.44 -1.74 -2.22
N ILE A 33 2.23 -2.34 -1.05
CA ILE A 33 2.04 -1.57 0.21
C ILE A 33 3.26 -0.71 0.51
N SER A 34 4.47 -1.28 0.43
CA SER A 34 5.71 -0.53 0.61
C SER A 34 5.88 0.58 -0.43
N ALA A 35 5.56 0.31 -1.70
CA ALA A 35 5.58 1.30 -2.77
C ALA A 35 4.61 2.47 -2.52
N ILE A 36 3.43 2.19 -1.96
CA ILE A 36 2.45 3.21 -1.56
C ILE A 36 2.99 4.05 -0.39
N GLU A 37 3.53 3.42 0.66
CA GLU A 37 4.07 4.10 1.85
C GLU A 37 5.28 5.00 1.50
N THR A 38 6.17 4.52 0.63
CA THR A 38 7.38 5.24 0.20
C THR A 38 7.14 6.21 -0.96
N GLY A 39 5.98 6.11 -1.63
CA GLY A 39 5.67 6.89 -2.83
C GLY A 39 6.42 6.43 -4.09
N ASP A 40 6.99 5.21 -4.08
CA ASP A 40 7.68 4.62 -5.23
C ASP A 40 6.68 4.17 -6.31
N LYS A 41 6.46 5.04 -7.29
CA LYS A 41 5.57 4.76 -8.42
C LYS A 41 6.05 3.64 -9.33
N SER A 42 7.34 3.29 -9.33
CA SER A 42 7.90 2.26 -10.22
C SER A 42 7.44 0.86 -9.85
N GLN A 43 7.11 0.66 -8.57
CA GLN A 43 6.68 -0.62 -8.00
C GLN A 43 5.15 -0.73 -7.88
N LEU A 44 4.41 0.29 -8.34
CA LEU A 44 2.96 0.23 -8.37
C LEU A 44 2.46 -0.67 -9.51
N PRO A 45 1.34 -1.39 -9.31
CA PRO A 45 0.73 -2.16 -10.37
C PRO A 45 0.38 -1.28 -11.57
N PRO A 46 0.45 -1.82 -12.81
CA PRO A 46 -0.09 -1.14 -13.98
C PRO A 46 -1.56 -0.77 -13.78
N LYS A 47 -1.98 0.37 -14.34
CA LYS A 47 -3.37 0.87 -14.22
C LYS A 47 -4.43 -0.14 -14.68
N THR A 48 -4.06 -1.11 -15.51
CA THR A 48 -4.94 -2.20 -15.96
C THR A 48 -5.41 -3.11 -14.83
N PHE A 49 -4.67 -3.20 -13.72
CA PHE A 49 -5.06 -3.95 -12.52
C PHE A 49 -6.16 -3.29 -11.69
N LEU A 50 -6.56 -2.05 -12.01
CA LEU A 50 -7.61 -1.31 -11.30
C LEU A 50 -9.04 -1.79 -11.64
N ARG A 51 -9.20 -2.72 -12.60
CA ARG A 51 -10.52 -3.15 -13.12
C ARG A 51 -11.28 -4.18 -12.26
N GLY A 52 -10.80 -4.53 -11.06
CA GLY A 52 -11.41 -5.59 -10.23
C GLY A 52 -12.04 -5.16 -8.90
N PHE A 53 -11.93 -3.88 -8.50
CA PHE A 53 -12.28 -3.44 -7.13
C PHE A 53 -13.55 -2.58 -7.01
N VAL A 54 -14.29 -2.40 -8.10
CA VAL A 54 -15.60 -1.74 -8.10
C VAL A 54 -16.64 -2.71 -8.65
N LYS A 55 -17.51 -3.21 -7.77
CA LYS A 55 -18.80 -3.77 -8.12
C LYS A 55 -19.83 -3.28 -7.11
#